data_AF-A0A9D3UWM0-F1
#
_entry.id   AF-A0A9D3UWM0-F1
#
_cell.length_a   1.000
_cell.length_b   1.000
_cell.length_c   1.000
_cell.angle_alpha   90.00
_cell.angle_beta   90.00
_cell.angle_gamma   90.00
#
_symmetry.space_group_name_H-M   'P 1'
#
loop_
_entity.id
_entity.type
_entity.pdbx_description
1 polymer ?
#
loop_
_entity_poly.entity_id
_entity_poly.type
_entity_poly.pdbx_seq_one_letter_code
_entity_poly.pdbx_strand_id
1 'polypeptide(L)'
;MIPKIKVFSWRIGHNILPTLNNIARIRQGCKNTCPRCNSKEETLLHALKDCPKAREILVAGGLNNNLIDGEYNHCIDWLEDMFRELDSKAAADFLTLIWNSWNDRNNMVFKVEHLLSTKSSLILKFSSEVKSALANSVGTLVVDYVVNVEHWPAMQHVTSSIFKQIRNEAEPRAIAA
;
A
#
# COMPACT_ATOMS: atom_id res chain seq x y z
N MET A 1 -8.05 10.64 7.55
CA MET A 1 -7.74 9.52 6.61
C MET A 1 -8.79 8.41 6.74
N ILE A 2 -9.35 7.94 5.61
CA ILE A 2 -10.48 6.99 5.56
C ILE A 2 -10.01 5.56 5.94
N PRO A 3 -10.80 4.74 6.66
CA PRO A 3 -10.41 3.40 7.11
C PRO A 3 -9.89 2.45 6.02
N LYS A 4 -10.43 2.53 4.80
CA LYS A 4 -9.99 1.69 3.67
C LYS A 4 -8.54 1.97 3.26
N ILE A 5 -8.12 3.23 3.27
CA ILE A 5 -6.76 3.64 2.93
C ILE A 5 -5.80 3.18 4.03
N LYS A 6 -6.21 3.26 5.30
CA LYS A 6 -5.45 2.70 6.42
C LYS A 6 -5.18 1.20 6.22
N VAL A 7 -6.22 0.40 6.02
CA VAL A 7 -6.07 -1.05 5.78
C VAL A 7 -5.18 -1.33 4.56
N PHE A 8 -5.28 -0.51 3.52
CA PHE A 8 -4.40 -0.62 2.36
C PHE A 8 -2.93 -0.34 2.70
N SER A 9 -2.63 0.75 3.39
CA SER A 9 -1.26 1.07 3.84
C SER A 9 -0.69 -0.04 4.71
N TRP A 10 -1.48 -0.60 5.63
CA TRP A 10 -1.09 -1.76 6.42
C TRP A 10 -0.71 -2.97 5.54
N ARG A 11 -1.53 -3.28 4.53
CA ARG A 11 -1.25 -4.37 3.59
C ARG A 11 0.01 -4.13 2.75
N ILE A 12 0.34 -2.87 2.45
CA ILE A 12 1.60 -2.53 1.78
C ILE A 12 2.77 -2.86 2.69
N GLY A 13 2.73 -2.42 3.96
CA GLY A 13 3.82 -2.65 4.90
C GLY A 13 4.12 -4.13 5.16
N HIS A 14 3.09 -4.98 5.08
CA HIS A 14 3.28 -6.43 5.18
C HIS A 14 3.59 -7.12 3.83
N ASN A 15 3.64 -6.39 2.72
CA ASN A 15 3.80 -6.92 1.37
C ASN A 15 2.79 -8.04 1.02
N ILE A 16 1.55 -7.89 1.47
CA ILE A 16 0.48 -8.90 1.28
C ILE A 16 -0.57 -8.48 0.26
N LEU A 17 -0.36 -7.41 -0.51
CA LEU A 17 -1.29 -7.08 -1.60
C LEU A 17 -1.23 -8.14 -2.71
N PRO A 18 -2.35 -8.39 -3.44
CA PRO A 18 -2.42 -9.43 -4.47
C PRO A 18 -1.76 -8.97 -5.78
N THR A 19 -0.46 -8.69 -5.73
CA THR A 19 0.35 -8.54 -6.93
C THR A 19 0.49 -9.88 -7.64
N LEU A 20 0.72 -9.89 -8.95
CA LEU A 20 0.89 -11.14 -9.68
C LEU A 20 2.14 -11.91 -9.21
N ASN A 21 3.18 -11.23 -8.72
CA ASN A 21 4.31 -11.91 -8.09
C ASN A 21 3.92 -12.63 -6.80
N ASN A 22 3.14 -11.99 -5.92
CA ASN A 22 2.66 -12.63 -4.70
C ASN A 22 1.73 -13.81 -5.01
N ILE A 23 0.86 -13.67 -6.00
CA ILE A 23 -0.03 -14.75 -6.47
C ILE A 23 0.78 -15.93 -7.03
N ALA A 24 1.79 -15.67 -7.87
CA ALA A 24 2.64 -16.72 -8.45
C ALA A 24 3.43 -17.50 -7.40
N ARG A 25 3.76 -16.87 -6.27
CA ARG A 25 4.42 -17.51 -5.13
C ARG A 25 3.54 -18.55 -4.43
N ILE A 26 2.22 -18.35 -4.47
CA ILE A 26 1.21 -19.25 -3.88
C ILE A 26 0.74 -20.29 -4.90
N ARG A 27 0.63 -19.87 -6.17
CA ARG A 27 0.10 -20.68 -7.26
C ARG A 27 1.14 -20.79 -8.38
N GLN A 28 1.78 -21.95 -8.42
CA GLN A 28 2.72 -22.31 -9.47
C GLN A 28 2.07 -22.20 -10.87
N GLY A 29 2.83 -21.72 -11.84
CA GLY A 29 2.39 -21.57 -13.23
C GLY A 29 1.61 -20.29 -13.55
N CYS A 30 1.36 -19.40 -12.56
CA CYS A 30 0.79 -18.09 -12.83
C CYS A 30 1.85 -17.14 -13.42
N LYS A 31 1.47 -16.39 -14.47
CA LYS A 31 2.30 -15.27 -14.97
C LYS A 31 2.40 -14.20 -13.89
N ASN A 32 3.62 -13.72 -13.65
CA ASN A 32 3.90 -12.67 -12.68
C ASN A 32 4.22 -11.30 -13.32
N THR A 33 4.20 -11.17 -14.65
CA THR A 33 4.51 -9.92 -15.35
C THR A 33 3.46 -8.85 -15.08
N CYS A 34 3.89 -7.61 -14.85
CA CYS A 34 3.01 -6.48 -14.57
C CYS A 34 1.98 -6.24 -15.69
N PRO A 35 0.68 -6.19 -15.39
CA PRO A 35 -0.37 -6.04 -16.39
C PRO A 35 -0.44 -4.64 -17.00
N ARG A 36 0.20 -3.64 -16.36
CA ARG A 36 0.23 -2.26 -16.86
C ARG A 36 1.33 -2.02 -17.89
N CYS A 37 2.53 -2.55 -17.66
CA CYS A 37 3.69 -2.32 -18.54
C CYS A 37 4.09 -3.54 -19.37
N ASN A 38 3.62 -4.74 -19.01
CA ASN A 38 3.96 -6.02 -19.64
C ASN A 38 5.47 -6.28 -19.78
N SER A 39 6.30 -5.68 -18.94
CA SER A 39 7.76 -5.67 -19.10
C SER A 39 8.53 -6.30 -17.95
N LYS A 40 8.17 -5.99 -16.70
CA LYS A 40 8.85 -6.51 -15.49
C LYS A 40 7.89 -7.35 -14.65
N GLU A 41 8.46 -8.16 -13.75
CA GLU A 41 7.67 -8.84 -12.71
C GLU A 41 6.92 -7.82 -11.84
N GLU A 42 5.68 -8.14 -11.51
CA GLU A 42 4.82 -7.29 -10.70
C GLU A 42 5.11 -7.49 -9.21
N THR A 43 6.23 -6.96 -8.75
CA THR A 43 6.44 -6.76 -7.32
C THR A 43 5.55 -5.64 -6.80
N LEU A 44 5.40 -5.54 -5.48
CA LEU A 44 4.64 -4.46 -4.87
C LEU A 44 5.27 -3.09 -5.14
N LEU A 45 6.60 -2.99 -5.03
CA LEU A 45 7.34 -1.78 -5.36
C LEU A 45 7.15 -1.42 -6.84
N HIS A 46 7.25 -2.39 -7.75
CA HIS A 46 7.00 -2.13 -9.17
C HIS A 46 5.57 -1.65 -9.41
N ALA A 47 4.57 -2.30 -8.81
CA ALA A 47 3.18 -1.89 -8.97
C ALA A 47 2.93 -0.48 -8.42
N LEU A 48 3.54 -0.06 -7.31
CA LEU A 48 3.21 1.25 -6.74
C LEU A 48 4.13 2.38 -7.22
N LYS A 49 5.33 2.08 -7.69
CA LYS A 49 6.38 3.06 -8.01
C LYS A 49 7.02 2.84 -9.37
N ASP A 50 7.72 1.72 -9.58
CA ASP A 50 8.65 1.58 -10.72
C ASP A 50 7.98 1.27 -12.06
N CYS A 51 6.71 0.87 -12.05
CA CYS A 51 5.94 0.71 -13.28
C CYS A 51 5.82 2.08 -13.96
N PRO A 52 6.13 2.22 -15.27
CA PRO A 52 5.99 3.49 -15.98
C PRO A 52 4.62 4.15 -15.80
N LYS A 53 3.54 3.34 -15.78
CA LYS A 53 2.18 3.82 -15.53
C LYS A 53 1.91 4.24 -14.10
N ALA A 54 2.54 3.59 -13.12
CA ALA A 54 2.48 4.08 -11.74
C ALA A 54 3.27 5.38 -11.59
N ARG A 55 4.46 5.46 -12.20
CA ARG A 55 5.31 6.65 -12.22
C ARG A 55 4.60 7.88 -12.81
N GLU A 56 3.90 7.72 -13.93
CA GLU A 56 3.07 8.77 -14.54
C GLU A 56 2.08 9.36 -13.51
N ILE A 57 1.40 8.50 -12.73
CA ILE A 57 0.45 8.91 -11.69
C ILE A 57 1.16 9.63 -10.53
N LEU A 58 2.33 9.14 -10.09
CA LEU A 58 3.10 9.76 -9.02
C LEU A 58 3.60 11.16 -9.39
N VAL A 59 4.14 11.32 -10.59
CA VAL A 59 4.58 12.62 -11.12
C VAL A 59 3.39 13.57 -11.24
N ALA A 60 2.26 13.11 -11.77
CA ALA A 60 1.05 13.93 -11.87
C ALA A 60 0.48 14.33 -10.49
N GLY A 61 0.70 13.50 -9.47
CA GLY A 61 0.36 13.78 -8.08
C GLY A 61 1.32 14.74 -7.37
N GLY A 62 2.36 15.25 -8.05
CA GLY A 62 3.29 16.23 -7.52
C GLY A 62 4.38 15.66 -6.63
N LEU A 63 4.65 14.35 -6.69
CA LEU A 63 5.75 13.74 -5.94
C LEU A 63 7.11 14.18 -6.49
N ASN A 64 8.07 14.45 -5.61
CA ASN A 64 9.43 14.81 -6.01
C ASN A 64 10.10 13.68 -6.80
N ASN A 65 10.71 14.01 -7.93
CA ASN A 65 11.43 13.05 -8.77
C ASN A 65 12.51 12.28 -7.99
N ASN A 66 13.19 12.90 -7.02
CA ASN A 66 14.20 12.21 -6.20
C ASN A 66 13.62 11.01 -5.44
N LEU A 67 12.38 11.12 -4.95
CA LEU A 67 11.68 10.05 -4.23
C LEU A 67 11.10 8.98 -5.17
N ILE A 68 10.82 9.37 -6.42
CA ILE A 68 10.36 8.45 -7.47
C ILE A 68 11.54 7.67 -8.06
N ASP A 69 12.70 8.30 -8.20
CA ASP A 69 13.87 7.75 -8.89
C ASP A 69 14.83 7.03 -7.94
N GLY A 70 14.64 7.15 -6.62
CA GLY A 70 15.39 6.39 -5.61
C GLY A 70 15.28 4.87 -5.80
N GLU A 71 16.36 4.16 -5.51
CA GLU A 71 16.44 2.71 -5.61
C GLU A 71 16.07 2.04 -4.27
N TYR A 72 15.13 1.09 -4.33
CA TYR A 72 14.62 0.39 -3.15
C TYR A 72 14.50 -1.10 -3.42
N ASN A 73 14.76 -1.92 -2.40
CA ASN A 73 14.58 -3.37 -2.49
C ASN A 73 13.15 -3.77 -2.07
N HIS A 74 12.58 -3.06 -1.10
CA HIS A 74 11.23 -3.32 -0.60
C HIS A 74 10.36 -2.07 -0.65
N CYS A 75 9.06 -2.28 -0.82
CA CYS A 75 8.08 -1.19 -0.84
C CYS A 75 7.98 -0.47 0.51
N ILE A 76 8.30 -1.14 1.61
CA ILE A 76 8.30 -0.52 2.95
C ILE A 76 9.43 0.49 3.09
N ASP A 77 10.64 0.17 2.59
CA ASP A 77 11.80 1.07 2.60
C ASP A 77 11.46 2.38 1.85
N TRP A 78 10.80 2.26 0.70
CA TRP A 78 10.33 3.41 -0.06
C TRP A 78 9.30 4.23 0.73
N LEU A 79 8.31 3.57 1.33
CA LEU A 79 7.30 4.25 2.15
C LEU A 79 7.94 4.99 3.34
N GLU A 80 8.95 4.40 3.99
CA GLU A 80 9.68 5.01 5.09
C GLU A 80 10.32 6.35 4.70
N ASP A 81 10.99 6.40 3.55
CA ASP A 81 11.58 7.63 3.04
C ASP A 81 10.51 8.65 2.62
N MET A 82 9.44 8.19 1.97
CA MET A 82 8.30 9.06 1.65
C MET A 82 7.75 9.74 2.91
N PHE A 83 7.58 8.97 3.97
CA PHE A 83 7.05 9.47 5.21
C PHE A 83 8.04 10.40 5.92
N ARG A 84 9.33 10.12 5.88
CA ARG A 84 10.35 11.03 6.44
C ARG A 84 10.35 12.43 5.82
N GLU A 85 10.09 12.51 4.52
CA GLU A 85 10.14 13.77 3.76
C GLU A 85 8.79 14.51 3.70
N LEU A 86 7.67 13.79 3.80
CA LEU A 86 6.34 14.38 3.66
C LEU A 86 5.75 14.78 5.01
N ASP A 87 5.14 15.97 5.04
CA ASP A 87 4.29 16.35 6.17
C ASP A 87 3.03 15.48 6.27
N SER A 88 2.37 15.60 7.42
CA SER A 88 1.07 15.05 7.78
C SER A 88 0.05 14.96 6.62
N LYS A 89 -0.15 16.08 5.93
CA LYS A 89 -1.18 16.23 4.91
C LYS A 89 -0.71 15.63 3.60
N ALA A 90 0.52 15.93 3.21
CA ALA A 90 1.14 15.40 2.00
C ALA A 90 1.26 13.87 2.04
N ALA A 91 1.58 13.29 3.20
CA ALA A 91 1.59 11.84 3.42
C ALA A 91 0.21 11.21 3.23
N ALA A 92 -0.86 11.87 3.68
CA ALA A 92 -2.22 11.40 3.49
C ALA A 92 -2.69 11.51 2.03
N ASP A 93 -2.33 12.60 1.36
CA ASP A 93 -2.60 12.82 -0.07
C ASP A 93 -1.84 11.77 -0.91
N PHE A 94 -0.58 11.50 -0.59
CA PHE A 94 0.24 10.45 -1.20
C PHE A 94 -0.37 9.06 -1.02
N LEU A 95 -0.75 8.66 0.19
CA LEU A 95 -1.40 7.37 0.45
C LEU A 95 -2.71 7.21 -0.32
N THR A 96 -3.45 8.31 -0.49
CA THR A 96 -4.67 8.33 -1.30
C THR A 96 -4.36 8.16 -2.78
N LEU A 97 -3.30 8.80 -3.29
CA LEU A 97 -2.83 8.66 -4.66
C LEU A 97 -2.44 7.22 -5.00
N ILE A 98 -1.60 6.59 -4.17
CA ILE A 98 -1.16 5.20 -4.41
C ILE A 98 -2.30 4.19 -4.22
N TRP A 99 -3.29 4.48 -3.35
CA TRP A 99 -4.52 3.70 -3.26
C TRP A 99 -5.35 3.76 -4.55
N ASN A 100 -5.50 4.95 -5.13
CA ASN A 100 -6.22 5.13 -6.39
C ASN A 100 -5.48 4.44 -7.54
N SER A 101 -4.15 4.56 -7.62
CA SER A 101 -3.30 3.84 -8.58
C SER A 101 -3.46 2.31 -8.46
N TRP A 102 -3.52 1.80 -7.23
CA TRP A 102 -3.77 0.38 -6.98
C TRP A 102 -5.16 -0.08 -7.47
N ASN A 103 -6.19 0.73 -7.24
CA ASN A 103 -7.54 0.42 -7.71
C ASN A 103 -7.66 0.48 -9.23
N ASP A 104 -7.00 1.43 -9.88
CA ASP A 104 -6.92 1.50 -11.34
C ASP A 104 -6.29 0.23 -11.92
N ARG A 105 -5.13 -0.19 -11.37
CA ARG A 105 -4.50 -1.46 -11.73
C ARG A 105 -5.44 -2.64 -11.52
N ASN A 106 -6.15 -2.69 -10.39
CA ASN A 106 -7.09 -3.78 -10.11
C ASN A 106 -8.22 -3.80 -11.13
N ASN A 107 -8.77 -2.63 -11.48
CA ASN A 107 -9.78 -2.53 -12.51
C ASN A 107 -9.26 -3.06 -13.86
N MET A 108 -8.00 -2.84 -14.22
CA MET A 108 -7.41 -3.44 -15.43
C MET A 108 -7.38 -4.97 -15.33
N VAL A 109 -6.86 -5.52 -14.24
CA VAL A 109 -6.80 -6.97 -14.05
C VAL A 109 -8.21 -7.60 -14.08
N PHE A 110 -9.19 -6.94 -13.45
CA PHE A 110 -10.56 -7.43 -13.39
C PHE A 110 -11.38 -7.19 -14.67
N LYS A 111 -11.06 -6.15 -15.46
CA LYS A 111 -11.70 -5.87 -16.77
C LYS A 111 -11.14 -6.74 -17.89
N VAL A 112 -9.88 -7.14 -17.82
CA VAL A 112 -9.23 -8.02 -18.83
C VAL A 112 -9.72 -9.48 -18.72
N GLU A 113 -10.43 -9.87 -17.65
CA GLU A 113 -10.99 -11.21 -17.50
C GLU A 113 -12.40 -11.37 -18.08
N HIS A 114 -12.46 -11.62 -19.40
CA HIS A 114 -13.46 -12.55 -19.98
C HIS A 114 -13.03 -14.03 -19.85
N LEU A 115 -11.92 -14.30 -19.15
CA LEU A 115 -11.33 -15.61 -18.99
C LEU A 115 -11.28 -16.04 -17.52
N LEU A 116 -12.07 -17.10 -17.24
CA LEU A 116 -11.92 -18.12 -16.19
C LEU A 116 -12.77 -18.04 -14.91
N SER A 117 -13.46 -19.18 -14.71
CA SER A 117 -14.10 -19.73 -13.52
C SER A 117 -13.22 -19.86 -12.26
N THR A 118 -12.04 -19.22 -12.24
CA THR A 118 -11.04 -19.33 -11.17
C THR A 118 -11.06 -18.15 -10.18
N LYS A 119 -11.97 -17.17 -10.39
CA LYS A 119 -12.16 -16.00 -9.53
C LYS A 119 -12.38 -16.37 -8.05
N SER A 120 -13.25 -17.34 -7.78
CA SER A 120 -13.59 -17.70 -6.40
C SER A 120 -12.43 -18.37 -5.67
N SER A 121 -11.68 -19.28 -6.29
CA SER A 121 -10.62 -20.00 -5.60
C SER A 121 -9.39 -19.12 -5.29
N LEU A 122 -9.04 -18.21 -6.20
CA LEU A 122 -7.96 -17.23 -5.99
C LEU A 122 -8.32 -16.21 -4.90
N ILE A 123 -9.54 -15.64 -4.95
CA ILE A 123 -10.01 -14.69 -3.94
C ILE A 123 -10.12 -15.38 -2.57
N LEU A 124 -10.61 -16.61 -2.50
CA LEU A 124 -10.73 -17.36 -1.26
C LEU A 124 -9.36 -17.73 -0.68
N LYS A 125 -8.41 -18.21 -1.50
CA LYS A 125 -7.04 -18.51 -1.04
C LYS A 125 -6.33 -17.25 -0.55
N PHE A 126 -6.34 -16.20 -1.35
CA PHE A 126 -5.73 -14.92 -0.97
C PHE A 126 -6.40 -14.34 0.29
N SER A 127 -7.73 -14.41 0.40
CA SER A 127 -8.44 -14.01 1.62
C SER A 127 -8.07 -14.86 2.83
N SER A 128 -7.86 -16.18 2.68
CA SER A 128 -7.43 -17.06 3.76
C SER A 128 -6.00 -16.77 4.22
N GLU A 129 -5.10 -16.47 3.31
CA GLU A 129 -3.71 -16.11 3.64
C GLU A 129 -3.62 -14.73 4.28
N VAL A 130 -4.41 -13.76 3.80
CA VAL A 130 -4.54 -12.45 4.46
C VAL A 130 -5.11 -12.64 5.87
N LYS A 131 -6.12 -13.51 6.06
CA LYS A 131 -6.65 -13.84 7.38
C LYS A 131 -5.62 -14.51 8.28
N SER A 132 -4.82 -15.44 7.75
CA SER A 132 -3.74 -16.10 8.50
C SER A 132 -2.63 -15.13 8.86
N ALA A 133 -2.20 -14.26 7.93
CA ALA A 133 -1.24 -13.20 8.19
C ALA A 133 -1.76 -12.23 9.26
N LEU A 134 -3.03 -11.83 9.18
CA LEU A 134 -3.71 -11.01 10.20
C LEU A 134 -3.71 -11.71 11.57
N ALA A 135 -4.11 -12.99 11.63
CA ALA A 135 -4.16 -13.77 12.87
C ALA A 135 -2.77 -13.97 13.50
N ASN A 136 -1.74 -14.15 12.68
CA ASN A 136 -0.36 -14.30 13.14
C ASN A 136 0.27 -12.97 13.56
N SER A 137 -0.24 -11.84 13.06
CA SER A 137 0.29 -10.50 13.34
C SER A 137 -0.32 -9.81 14.56
N VAL A 138 -1.56 -10.14 14.96
CA VAL A 138 -2.27 -9.42 16.03
C VAL A 138 -3.19 -10.35 16.83
N GLY A 139 -2.88 -10.58 18.10
CA GLY A 139 -3.81 -11.14 19.07
C GLY A 139 -5.04 -10.23 19.23
N THR A 140 -6.20 -10.73 18.81
CA THR A 140 -7.58 -10.41 19.24
C THR A 140 -7.98 -8.97 19.64
N LEU A 141 -7.58 -7.91 18.93
CA LEU A 141 -8.18 -6.55 19.07
C LEU A 141 -8.24 -5.80 17.72
N VAL A 142 -9.01 -6.31 16.75
CA VAL A 142 -8.97 -5.86 15.34
C VAL A 142 -9.62 -4.48 15.09
N VAL A 143 -10.51 -4.01 15.97
CA VAL A 143 -11.29 -2.78 15.68
C VAL A 143 -10.54 -1.51 16.09
N ASP A 144 -9.93 -1.48 17.28
CA ASP A 144 -9.18 -0.29 17.75
C ASP A 144 -7.83 -0.13 17.04
N TYR A 145 -7.23 -1.24 16.63
CA TYR A 145 -5.94 -1.27 15.94
C TYR A 145 -6.00 -0.69 14.53
N VAL A 146 -7.07 -0.97 13.78
CA VAL A 146 -7.24 -0.44 12.40
C VAL A 146 -7.47 1.07 12.41
N VAL A 147 -7.98 1.62 13.51
CA VAL A 147 -8.25 3.06 13.67
C VAL A 147 -7.00 3.82 14.10
N ASN A 148 -6.14 3.27 14.96
CA ASN A 148 -4.91 3.91 15.46
C ASN A 148 -3.63 3.36 14.82
N VAL A 149 -3.10 4.10 13.84
CA VAL A 149 -1.89 3.73 13.06
C VAL A 149 -0.63 3.62 13.93
N GLU A 150 -0.57 4.34 15.07
CA GLU A 150 0.56 4.29 16.03
C GLU A 150 0.81 2.91 16.64
N HIS A 151 -0.20 2.03 16.62
CA HIS A 151 -0.07 0.70 17.19
C HIS A 151 0.44 -0.34 16.19
N TRP A 152 0.52 -0.04 14.88
CA TRP A 152 0.91 -1.03 13.86
C TRP A 152 2.40 -1.34 13.88
N PRO A 153 2.85 -2.59 14.11
CA PRO A 153 4.25 -2.89 14.43
C PRO A 153 5.13 -2.74 13.20
N ALA A 154 4.58 -3.06 12.02
CA ALA A 154 5.21 -2.85 10.72
C ALA A 154 5.31 -1.38 10.32
N MET A 155 4.57 -0.48 10.98
CA MET A 155 4.65 0.96 10.75
C MET A 155 5.27 1.71 11.93
N GLN A 156 5.58 1.07 13.06
CA GLN A 156 6.11 1.72 14.27
C GLN A 156 7.43 2.45 14.02
N HIS A 157 8.29 1.92 13.14
CA HIS A 157 9.52 2.56 12.70
C HIS A 157 9.27 3.81 11.82
N VAL A 158 8.14 3.82 11.13
CA VAL A 158 7.69 4.86 10.19
C VAL A 158 6.89 5.97 10.90
N THR A 159 6.16 5.61 11.97
CA THR A 159 5.08 6.41 12.53
C THR A 159 5.52 7.42 13.60
N SER A 160 6.71 7.29 14.18
CA SER A 160 7.08 8.02 15.41
C SER A 160 7.08 9.55 15.24
N SER A 161 7.61 10.09 14.14
CA SER A 161 7.71 11.54 13.94
C SER A 161 6.46 12.15 13.29
N ILE A 162 5.94 11.51 12.24
CA ILE A 162 4.85 12.10 11.44
C ILE A 162 3.52 12.01 12.16
N PHE A 163 3.26 10.95 12.94
CA PHE A 163 2.00 10.87 13.69
C PHE A 163 2.00 11.79 14.92
N LYS A 164 3.16 12.03 15.55
CA LYS A 164 3.29 13.12 16.53
C LYS A 164 2.99 14.47 15.90
N GLN A 165 3.46 14.71 14.67
CA GLN A 165 3.22 15.96 13.95
C GLN A 165 1.76 16.13 13.50
N ILE A 166 1.14 15.08 12.94
CA ILE A 166 -0.29 15.03 12.61
C ILE A 166 -1.16 15.29 13.86
N ARG A 167 -0.79 14.70 15.00
CA ARG A 167 -1.50 14.88 16.28
C ARG A 167 -1.38 16.33 16.77
N ASN A 168 -0.18 16.89 16.77
CA ASN A 168 0.07 18.26 17.23
C ASN A 168 -0.60 19.32 16.35
N GLU A 169 -0.82 19.04 15.05
CA GLU A 169 -1.51 19.92 14.11
C GLU A 169 -3.05 19.76 14.15
N ALA A 170 -3.55 18.63 14.67
CA ALA A 170 -4.99 18.32 14.77
C ALA A 170 -5.61 18.73 16.13
N GLU A 171 -4.80 19.04 17.14
CA GLU A 171 -5.31 19.69 18.36
C GLU A 171 -5.60 21.17 18.07
N PRO A 172 -6.84 21.66 18.32
CA PRO A 172 -7.11 23.08 18.20
C PRO A 172 -6.18 23.81 19.17
N ARG A 173 -5.35 24.72 18.66
CA ARG A 173 -4.57 25.66 19.48
C ARG A 173 -5.56 26.28 20.46
N ALA A 174 -5.46 25.86 21.73
CA ALA A 174 -6.23 26.47 22.79
C ALA A 174 -5.98 27.98 22.70
N ILE A 175 -7.05 28.72 22.39
CA ILE A 175 -7.04 30.17 22.42
C ILE A 175 -6.68 30.54 23.85
N ALA A 176 -5.47 31.03 24.04
CA ALA A 176 -5.06 31.66 25.28
C ALA A 176 -5.94 32.89 25.46
N ALA A 177 -6.84 32.82 26.42
CA ALA A 177 -7.57 33.93 27.01
C ALA A 177 -7.44 33.82 28.54
#